data_AF-A0A811NI82-F1
#
_entry.id   AF-A0A811NI82-F1
#
_cell.length_a   1.000
_cell.length_b   1.000
_cell.length_c   1.000
_cell.angle_alpha   90.00
_cell.angle_beta   90.00
_cell.angle_gamma   90.00
#
_symmetry.space_group_name_H-M   'P 1'
#
loop_
_entity.id
_entity.type
_entity.pdbx_description
1 polymer ?
#
loop_
_entity_poly.entity_id
_entity_poly.type
_entity_poly.pdbx_seq_one_letter_code
_entity_poly.pdbx_strand_id
1 'polypeptide(L)'
;MAPCLDGHDVHYLQLLLPPDMARDARRRRNVAAFHDGVQARAWADGPARGTVGWSGRIWVRTGCVFDADGAGVCQTGDCGGRLECRGSGATPSATLFEVTLGQGSGQDFYDVTLVDGYNLPVVAIPRARQGACNATGCMADLNRCECRCPVPTPATTFYRLTDRGFRFVLACPRELQVDCGGGAIACRSACEAFGQDRYCCSGAYGTPDACHPTVYSSIFKSACPRAYSYAYDDSTSTFTCKALDYTIAFCLPTSG
;
A
#
# COMPACT_ATOMS: atom_id res chain seq x y z
N MET A 1 -15.84 1.19 -11.49
CA MET A 1 -14.85 2.17 -11.98
C MET A 1 -13.51 1.83 -11.37
N ALA A 2 -12.40 1.93 -12.10
CA ALA A 2 -11.09 1.84 -11.47
C ALA A 2 -10.91 3.13 -10.65
N PRO A 3 -10.61 3.06 -9.34
CA PRO A 3 -10.53 4.23 -8.45
C PRO A 3 -9.47 5.28 -8.86
N CYS A 4 -8.69 4.98 -9.90
CA CYS A 4 -7.60 5.77 -10.45
C CYS A 4 -7.94 6.60 -11.69
N LEU A 5 -9.07 6.37 -12.37
CA LEU A 5 -9.33 6.91 -13.72
C LEU A 5 -10.21 8.18 -13.73
N ASP A 6 -10.86 8.52 -12.62
CA ASP A 6 -11.82 9.64 -12.60
C ASP A 6 -11.19 10.97 -12.17
N GLY A 7 -9.86 11.05 -12.04
CA GLY A 7 -9.10 12.31 -12.04
C GLY A 7 -9.40 13.32 -10.94
N HIS A 8 -10.20 13.01 -9.92
CA HIS A 8 -10.71 14.01 -8.97
C HIS A 8 -10.50 13.76 -7.48
N ASP A 9 -10.07 12.58 -7.01
CA ASP A 9 -10.16 12.26 -5.57
C ASP A 9 -8.94 11.57 -4.94
N VAL A 10 -7.73 11.78 -5.48
CA VAL A 10 -6.50 11.19 -4.90
C VAL A 10 -5.74 12.23 -4.09
N HIS A 11 -5.96 12.23 -2.77
CA HIS A 11 -5.22 13.07 -1.83
C HIS A 11 -4.22 12.22 -1.07
N TYR A 12 -2.98 12.20 -1.53
CA TYR A 12 -1.93 11.60 -0.72
C TYR A 12 -1.53 12.60 0.37
N LEU A 13 -1.08 12.08 1.50
CA LEU A 13 -0.57 12.96 2.52
C LEU A 13 0.53 12.36 3.38
N GLN A 14 1.65 13.09 3.32
CA GLN A 14 2.60 13.40 4.38
C GLN A 14 2.80 12.33 5.46
N LEU A 15 3.83 11.53 5.20
CA LEU A 15 4.93 11.18 6.09
C LEU A 15 4.67 11.45 7.58
N LEU A 16 4.84 10.40 8.39
CA LEU A 16 5.19 10.51 9.80
C LEU A 16 6.59 11.15 9.96
N LEU A 17 6.78 12.40 9.52
CA LEU A 17 8.04 13.13 9.65
C LEU A 17 8.40 13.30 11.14
N PRO A 18 9.70 13.43 11.49
CA PRO A 18 10.08 13.80 12.84
C PRO A 18 9.35 15.10 13.26
N PRO A 19 9.00 15.27 14.55
CA PRO A 19 8.28 16.44 15.07
C PRO A 19 8.90 17.78 14.65
N ASP A 20 10.23 17.82 14.48
CA ASP A 20 10.99 19.01 14.12
C ASP A 20 10.85 19.41 12.64
N MET A 21 10.45 18.47 11.76
CA MET A 21 10.24 18.74 10.33
C MET A 21 8.80 19.14 10.00
N ALA A 22 7.82 18.79 10.84
CA ALA A 22 6.42 19.17 10.66
C ALA A 22 6.17 20.69 10.79
N ARG A 23 7.09 21.41 11.45
CA ARG A 23 6.96 22.85 11.79
C ARG A 23 7.48 23.83 10.74
N ASP A 24 8.27 23.38 9.76
CA ASP A 24 8.86 24.25 8.74
C ASP A 24 8.21 24.00 7.37
N ALA A 25 7.41 24.97 6.90
CA ALA A 25 6.74 24.92 5.60
C ALA A 25 7.71 24.76 4.41
N ARG A 26 8.98 25.16 4.54
CA ARG A 26 10.02 24.94 3.52
C ARG A 26 10.62 23.53 3.57
N ARG A 27 10.44 22.78 4.66
CA ARG A 27 10.89 21.38 4.82
C ARG A 27 9.79 20.34 4.58
N ARG A 28 8.53 20.77 4.41
CA ARG A 28 7.41 19.96 3.91
C ARG A 28 7.59 19.46 2.46
N ARG A 29 8.66 19.88 1.77
CA ARG A 29 9.00 19.48 0.39
C ARG A 29 9.45 18.02 0.23
N ASN A 30 9.53 17.24 1.30
CA ASN A 30 10.03 15.85 1.21
C ASN A 30 9.01 14.87 0.61
N VAL A 31 7.72 15.21 0.62
CA VAL A 31 6.66 14.67 -0.26
C VAL A 31 5.71 15.86 -0.49
N ALA A 32 5.84 16.54 -1.64
CA ALA A 32 4.88 17.56 -2.06
C ALA A 32 3.48 16.94 -2.14
N ALA A 33 2.40 17.70 -1.83
CA ALA A 33 0.95 17.47 -2.08
C ALA A 33 0.55 17.87 -3.52
N PHE A 34 -0.24 17.05 -4.24
CA PHE A 34 -0.48 17.11 -5.69
C PHE A 34 -1.90 16.61 -5.82
N HIS A 35 -2.67 17.41 -6.53
CA HIS A 35 -3.92 16.97 -7.08
C HIS A 35 -3.55 16.39 -8.47
N ASP A 36 -4.15 15.26 -8.83
CA ASP A 36 -4.10 14.69 -10.20
C ASP A 36 -2.83 13.92 -10.61
N GLY A 37 -1.92 13.59 -9.68
CA GLY A 37 -0.65 12.91 -9.97
C GLY A 37 -0.69 11.38 -9.82
N VAL A 38 -0.26 10.64 -10.85
CA VAL A 38 -0.02 9.17 -10.78
C VAL A 38 1.28 8.78 -10.05
N GLN A 39 2.11 9.75 -9.67
CA GLN A 39 3.37 9.45 -8.96
C GLN A 39 3.85 10.66 -8.15
N ALA A 40 4.62 10.39 -7.10
CA ALA A 40 5.31 11.37 -6.30
C ALA A 40 6.79 10.99 -6.16
N ARG A 41 7.69 11.98 -6.12
CA ARG A 41 9.09 11.76 -5.73
C ARG A 41 9.30 12.20 -4.29
N ALA A 42 9.71 11.26 -3.45
CA ALA A 42 10.08 11.50 -2.08
C ALA A 42 11.59 11.73 -1.99
N TRP A 43 12.01 12.80 -1.29
CA TRP A 43 13.42 13.20 -1.12
C TRP A 43 14.17 13.52 -2.43
N ALA A 44 13.53 14.11 -3.45
CA ALA A 44 14.16 14.43 -4.73
C ALA A 44 15.43 15.32 -4.61
N ASP A 45 15.46 16.21 -3.63
CA ASP A 45 16.62 17.07 -3.30
C ASP A 45 17.59 16.40 -2.30
N GLY A 46 17.41 15.10 -2.06
CA GLY A 46 18.08 14.32 -1.04
C GLY A 46 17.41 14.38 0.35
N PRO A 47 17.76 13.46 1.26
CA PRO A 47 17.26 13.48 2.63
C PRO A 47 17.73 14.76 3.35
N ALA A 48 16.78 15.55 3.89
CA ALA A 48 17.11 16.75 4.67
C ALA A 48 17.93 16.40 5.93
N ARG A 49 18.77 17.34 6.42
CA ARG A 49 19.47 17.17 7.71
C ARG A 49 18.44 16.84 8.82
N GLY A 50 18.59 15.66 9.44
CA GLY A 50 17.67 15.11 10.45
C GLY A 50 16.75 13.99 9.96
N THR A 51 16.72 13.67 8.65
CA THR A 51 16.01 12.47 8.12
C THR A 51 16.89 11.22 8.08
N VAL A 52 18.18 11.35 8.36
CA VAL A 52 19.12 10.22 8.41
C VAL A 52 18.81 9.38 9.66
N GLY A 53 18.43 8.12 9.48
CA GLY A 53 17.89 7.28 10.56
C GLY A 53 16.40 7.46 10.84
N TRP A 54 15.68 8.18 9.98
CA TRP A 54 14.23 8.33 10.09
C TRP A 54 13.52 7.07 9.59
N SER A 55 12.42 6.70 10.24
CA SER A 55 11.50 5.67 9.79
C SER A 55 10.09 6.23 9.71
N GLY A 56 9.34 5.85 8.68
CA GLY A 56 7.93 6.16 8.59
C GLY A 56 7.23 5.51 7.40
N ARG A 57 5.98 5.95 7.22
CA ARG A 57 5.03 5.36 6.26
C ARG A 57 4.46 6.45 5.35
N ILE A 58 4.16 6.06 4.11
CA ILE A 58 3.52 6.88 3.09
C ILE A 58 2.36 6.08 2.50
N TRP A 59 1.20 6.71 2.32
CA TRP A 59 0.03 6.06 1.74
C TRP A 59 -0.82 7.07 0.96
N VAL A 60 -1.84 6.54 0.29
CA VAL A 60 -2.78 7.31 -0.52
C VAL A 60 -4.17 7.22 0.07
N ARG A 61 -4.91 8.33 -0.03
CA ARG A 61 -6.31 8.42 0.39
C ARG A 61 -7.19 8.64 -0.83
N THR A 62 -8.39 8.06 -0.81
CA THR A 62 -9.37 8.19 -1.90
C THR A 62 -10.72 8.67 -1.39
N GLY A 63 -11.47 9.33 -2.28
CA GLY A 63 -12.82 9.82 -1.98
C GLY A 63 -12.81 10.83 -0.84
N CYS A 64 -11.87 11.79 -0.87
CA CYS A 64 -11.72 12.75 0.20
C CYS A 64 -12.49 14.03 -0.06
N VAL A 65 -13.09 14.57 0.99
CA VAL A 65 -13.72 15.90 0.98
C VAL A 65 -13.18 16.67 2.17
N PHE A 66 -12.53 17.81 1.90
CA PHE A 66 -12.01 18.71 2.93
C PHE A 66 -12.58 20.12 2.76
N ASP A 67 -12.79 20.80 3.89
CA ASP A 67 -13.09 22.23 3.92
C ASP A 67 -11.83 23.10 3.77
N ALA A 68 -12.02 24.42 3.79
CA ALA A 68 -10.92 25.39 3.65
C ALA A 68 -9.92 25.35 4.81
N ASP A 69 -10.32 24.87 5.98
CA ASP A 69 -9.47 24.71 7.16
C ASP A 69 -8.73 23.35 7.16
N GLY A 70 -9.02 22.51 6.18
CA GLY A 70 -8.47 21.17 6.03
C GLY A 70 -9.08 20.16 6.99
N ALA A 71 -10.28 20.36 7.51
CA ALA A 71 -11.05 19.33 8.18
C ALA A 71 -11.97 18.61 7.16
N GLY A 72 -12.22 17.32 7.34
CA GLY A 72 -12.92 16.55 6.33
C GLY A 72 -12.93 15.05 6.59
N VAL A 73 -13.04 14.25 5.53
CA VAL A 73 -13.02 12.78 5.60
C VAL A 73 -12.60 12.18 4.27
N CYS A 74 -11.95 11.03 4.30
CA CYS A 74 -11.69 10.18 3.13
C CYS A 74 -12.40 8.84 3.26
N GLN A 75 -12.80 8.26 2.12
CA GLN A 75 -13.39 6.92 2.07
C GLN A 75 -12.38 5.82 2.43
N THR A 76 -11.13 5.95 1.98
CA THR A 76 -10.04 5.03 2.31
C THR A 76 -8.79 5.78 2.75
N GLY A 77 -8.01 5.18 3.65
CA GLY A 77 -6.74 5.74 4.12
C GLY A 77 -6.86 7.04 4.94
N ASP A 78 -8.04 7.38 5.44
CA ASP A 78 -8.24 8.57 6.28
C ASP A 78 -7.31 8.56 7.51
N CYS A 79 -6.96 9.74 8.04
CA CYS A 79 -6.04 9.85 9.18
C CYS A 79 -6.61 10.69 10.33
N GLY A 80 -7.92 10.58 10.54
CA GLY A 80 -8.64 11.27 11.61
C GLY A 80 -9.26 12.58 11.14
N GLY A 81 -9.86 12.57 9.95
CA GLY A 81 -10.74 13.62 9.43
C GLY A 81 -10.06 14.94 9.13
N ARG A 82 -8.82 14.89 8.64
CA ARG A 82 -8.01 16.08 8.39
C ARG A 82 -7.11 15.93 7.19
N LEU A 83 -6.92 17.04 6.48
CA LEU A 83 -6.03 17.12 5.33
C LEU A 83 -4.62 16.79 5.78
N GLU A 84 -4.15 17.33 6.92
CA GLU A 84 -2.80 17.13 7.48
C GLU A 84 -2.78 16.10 8.63
N CYS A 85 -2.19 14.91 8.44
CA CYS A 85 -2.27 13.78 9.37
C CYS A 85 -1.54 13.97 10.70
N ARG A 86 -0.58 14.90 10.80
CA ARG A 86 0.10 15.30 12.06
C ARG A 86 0.60 14.12 12.91
N GLY A 87 1.15 13.08 12.29
CA GLY A 87 1.65 11.91 13.03
C GLY A 87 0.63 10.79 13.24
N SER A 88 -0.64 10.97 12.85
CA SER A 88 -1.58 9.84 12.78
C SER A 88 -1.32 9.00 11.54
N GLY A 89 -1.40 7.67 11.71
CA GLY A 89 -1.35 6.73 10.60
C GLY A 89 -2.64 6.69 9.79
N ALA A 90 -2.61 5.91 8.71
CA ALA A 90 -3.79 5.58 7.93
C ALA A 90 -4.78 4.76 8.77
N THR A 91 -6.06 5.01 8.58
CA THR A 91 -7.13 4.10 8.97
C THR A 91 -7.21 2.99 7.91
N PRO A 92 -7.06 1.71 8.29
CA PRO A 92 -7.23 0.60 7.36
C PRO A 92 -8.62 0.60 6.70
N SER A 93 -8.77 0.12 5.46
CA SER A 93 -7.75 -0.52 4.62
C SER A 93 -6.90 0.50 3.82
N ALA A 94 -5.58 0.34 3.84
CA ALA A 94 -4.68 1.18 3.07
C ALA A 94 -3.38 0.46 2.68
N THR A 95 -3.01 0.58 1.40
CA THR A 95 -1.68 0.14 0.92
C THR A 95 -0.64 1.15 1.41
N LEU A 96 0.38 0.68 2.13
CA LEU A 96 1.42 1.55 2.71
C LEU A 96 2.77 1.29 2.06
N PHE A 97 3.56 2.35 1.86
CA PHE A 97 4.99 2.27 1.63
C PHE A 97 5.71 2.60 2.94
N GLU A 98 6.47 1.65 3.48
CA GLU A 98 7.28 1.82 4.67
C GLU A 98 8.75 1.99 4.29
N VAL A 99 9.45 2.89 4.97
CA VAL A 99 10.88 3.09 4.77
C VAL A 99 11.55 3.53 6.05
N THR A 100 12.70 2.92 6.34
CA THR A 100 13.70 3.34 7.30
C THR A 100 14.94 3.78 6.54
N LEU A 101 15.26 5.06 6.58
CA LEU A 101 16.45 5.63 5.94
C LEU A 101 17.70 5.27 6.76
N GLY A 102 18.72 4.76 6.09
CA GLY A 102 19.97 4.35 6.71
C GLY A 102 20.70 5.52 7.38
N GLN A 103 21.46 5.22 8.44
CA GLN A 103 22.37 6.19 9.07
C GLN A 103 23.77 6.13 8.47
N GLY A 104 24.37 7.28 8.13
CA GLY A 104 25.74 7.38 7.63
C GLY A 104 25.95 6.58 6.34
N SER A 105 26.72 5.50 6.41
CA SER A 105 26.96 4.56 5.29
C SER A 105 25.97 3.38 5.24
N GLY A 106 24.95 3.38 6.11
CA GLY A 106 23.91 2.37 6.19
C GLY A 106 23.05 2.29 4.93
N GLN A 107 22.36 1.17 4.76
CA GLN A 107 21.35 0.99 3.73
C GLN A 107 19.98 1.39 4.29
N ASP A 108 19.12 1.89 3.42
CA ASP A 108 17.70 2.06 3.67
C ASP A 108 17.03 0.69 3.68
N PHE A 109 16.04 0.49 4.53
CA PHE A 109 15.12 -0.65 4.53
C PHE A 109 13.75 -0.16 4.08
N TYR A 110 13.13 -0.83 3.11
CA TYR A 110 11.87 -0.37 2.56
C TYR A 110 11.04 -1.50 1.96
N ASP A 111 9.73 -1.31 1.99
CA ASP A 111 8.74 -2.23 1.45
C ASP A 111 7.42 -1.52 1.20
N VAL A 112 6.63 -2.04 0.26
CA VAL A 112 5.19 -1.79 0.21
C VAL A 112 4.50 -2.93 0.94
N THR A 113 3.59 -2.60 1.85
CA THR A 113 2.89 -3.53 2.72
C THR A 113 1.38 -3.45 2.55
N LEU A 114 0.77 -4.63 2.64
CA LEU A 114 -0.67 -4.91 2.58
C LEU A 114 -1.19 -5.48 3.90
N VAL A 115 -0.38 -5.41 4.97
CA VAL A 115 -0.74 -5.83 6.33
C VAL A 115 -1.98 -5.09 6.83
N ASP A 116 -2.06 -3.79 6.51
CA ASP A 116 -3.18 -2.91 6.83
C ASP A 116 -4.21 -2.86 5.68
N GLY A 117 -4.23 -3.88 4.81
CA GLY A 117 -5.13 -3.99 3.68
C GLY A 117 -4.64 -3.29 2.43
N TYR A 118 -5.53 -3.15 1.46
CA TYR A 118 -5.27 -2.58 0.15
C TYR A 118 -6.37 -1.59 -0.21
N ASN A 119 -6.01 -0.44 -0.75
CA ASN A 119 -6.98 0.50 -1.34
C ASN A 119 -6.61 0.91 -2.77
N LEU A 120 -5.33 1.00 -3.09
CA LEU A 120 -4.83 1.35 -4.42
C LEU A 120 -3.54 0.58 -4.76
N PRO A 121 -3.24 0.40 -6.06
CA PRO A 121 -1.93 -0.07 -6.49
C PRO A 121 -0.87 0.96 -6.11
N VAL A 122 0.18 0.51 -5.42
CA VAL A 122 1.32 1.34 -5.01
C VAL A 122 2.61 0.61 -5.39
N VAL A 123 3.53 1.33 -6.03
CA VAL A 123 4.89 0.84 -6.31
C VAL A 123 5.90 1.88 -5.86
N ALA A 124 6.87 1.47 -5.05
CA ALA A 124 8.00 2.30 -4.69
C ALA A 124 9.26 1.85 -5.44
N ILE A 125 9.86 2.82 -6.15
CA ILE A 125 11.01 2.62 -7.04
C ILE A 125 12.17 3.48 -6.49
N PRO A 126 13.16 2.87 -5.83
CA PRO A 126 14.34 3.59 -5.37
C PRO A 126 15.22 3.99 -6.55
N ARG A 127 15.75 5.23 -6.51
CA ARG A 127 16.87 5.63 -7.35
C ARG A 127 18.18 5.34 -6.63
N ALA A 128 18.87 4.28 -7.04
CA ALA A 128 20.12 3.87 -6.39
C ALA A 128 21.20 4.98 -6.45
N ARG A 129 21.91 5.19 -5.34
CA ARG A 129 23.17 5.97 -5.30
C ARG A 129 24.27 5.27 -6.09
N GLN A 130 24.32 3.94 -5.99
CA GLN A 130 25.29 3.09 -6.64
C GLN A 130 24.69 1.69 -6.83
N GLY A 131 24.97 1.06 -7.97
CA GLY A 131 24.41 -0.25 -8.31
C GLY A 131 22.94 -0.21 -8.70
N ALA A 132 22.23 -1.31 -8.48
CA ALA A 132 20.79 -1.43 -8.75
C ALA A 132 20.03 -1.71 -7.45
N CYS A 133 18.82 -1.16 -7.34
CA CYS A 133 17.92 -1.39 -6.23
C CYS A 133 16.59 -1.92 -6.74
N ASN A 134 15.98 -2.79 -5.95
CA ASN A 134 14.74 -3.47 -6.31
C ASN A 134 13.53 -2.57 -6.07
N ALA A 135 12.59 -2.54 -7.01
CA ALA A 135 11.28 -1.97 -6.74
C ALA A 135 10.45 -2.90 -5.82
N THR A 136 9.59 -2.32 -5.01
CA THR A 136 8.61 -3.01 -4.16
C THR A 136 7.22 -2.46 -4.46
N GLY A 137 6.18 -3.28 -4.33
CA GLY A 137 4.84 -2.81 -4.65
C GLY A 137 3.84 -3.87 -5.06
N CYS A 138 2.61 -3.37 -5.28
CA CYS A 138 1.54 -4.08 -5.94
C CYS A 138 1.05 -3.28 -7.16
N MET A 139 1.12 -3.91 -8.35
CA MET A 139 0.53 -3.38 -9.58
C MET A 139 -0.85 -3.97 -9.88
N ALA A 140 -1.22 -5.07 -9.21
CA ALA A 140 -2.51 -5.71 -9.40
C ALA A 140 -3.63 -4.88 -8.79
N ASP A 141 -4.76 -4.83 -9.48
CA ASP A 141 -5.98 -4.24 -8.94
C ASP A 141 -6.79 -5.28 -8.17
N LEU A 142 -6.70 -5.25 -6.83
CA LEU A 142 -7.43 -6.14 -5.93
C LEU A 142 -8.89 -5.73 -5.72
N ASN A 143 -9.25 -4.48 -6.05
CA ASN A 143 -10.57 -3.88 -5.79
C ASN A 143 -11.66 -4.34 -6.79
N ARG A 144 -11.48 -5.52 -7.38
CA ARG A 144 -12.47 -6.08 -8.30
C ARG A 144 -13.59 -6.72 -7.49
N CYS A 145 -14.79 -6.17 -7.66
CA CYS A 145 -16.05 -6.75 -7.17
C CYS A 145 -16.44 -8.07 -7.82
N GLU A 146 -15.61 -8.61 -8.72
CA GLU A 146 -15.95 -9.82 -9.46
C GLU A 146 -15.90 -11.04 -8.53
N CYS A 147 -17.03 -11.30 -7.88
CA CYS A 147 -17.39 -12.60 -7.31
C CYS A 147 -17.67 -13.61 -8.43
N ARG A 148 -16.69 -13.85 -9.30
CA ARG A 148 -16.67 -15.03 -10.16
C ARG A 148 -15.41 -15.83 -9.89
N CYS A 149 -15.30 -16.33 -8.66
CA CYS A 149 -14.63 -17.62 -8.51
C CYS A 149 -15.49 -18.63 -9.28
N PRO A 150 -14.96 -19.38 -10.26
CA PRO A 150 -15.58 -20.64 -10.62
C PRO A 150 -15.50 -21.50 -9.34
N VAL A 151 -16.59 -21.54 -8.58
CA VAL A 151 -16.82 -22.68 -7.70
C VAL A 151 -16.88 -23.89 -8.63
N PRO A 152 -16.08 -24.95 -8.44
CA PRO A 152 -16.34 -26.21 -9.10
C PRO A 152 -17.67 -26.74 -8.56
N THR A 153 -18.77 -26.39 -9.22
CA THR A 153 -20.00 -27.15 -9.11
C THR A 153 -19.77 -28.47 -9.86
N PRO A 154 -20.15 -29.62 -9.32
CA PRO A 154 -19.98 -30.92 -10.00
C PRO A 154 -20.82 -31.05 -11.29
N ALA A 155 -21.55 -30.01 -11.69
CA ALA A 155 -22.51 -30.03 -12.80
C ALA A 155 -22.07 -29.27 -14.07
N THR A 156 -20.87 -28.67 -14.12
CA THR A 156 -20.45 -27.90 -15.31
C THR A 156 -19.12 -28.39 -15.89
N THR A 157 -19.19 -29.47 -16.66
CA THR A 157 -18.15 -29.83 -17.64
C THR A 157 -18.24 -28.87 -18.83
N PHE A 158 -17.74 -27.65 -18.66
CA PHE A 158 -17.39 -26.77 -19.78
C PHE A 158 -16.01 -26.17 -19.54
N TYR A 159 -14.98 -27.02 -19.69
CA TYR A 159 -13.62 -26.57 -19.94
C TYR A 159 -13.57 -25.99 -21.35
N ARG A 160 -13.78 -24.67 -21.50
CA ARG A 160 -13.31 -23.98 -22.71
C ARG A 160 -11.83 -23.68 -22.55
N LEU A 161 -11.03 -24.63 -23.03
CA LEU A 161 -9.64 -24.41 -23.44
C LEU A 161 -9.66 -23.46 -24.65
N THR A 162 -9.67 -22.15 -24.40
CA THR A 162 -9.20 -21.18 -25.39
C THR A 162 -7.86 -20.63 -24.92
N ASP A 163 -6.83 -21.42 -25.14
CA ASP A 163 -5.48 -21.08 -25.63
C ASP A 163 -4.70 -19.85 -25.12
N ARG A 164 -5.00 -19.27 -23.94
CA ARG A 164 -4.08 -18.40 -23.17
C ARG A 164 -4.34 -18.42 -21.66
N GLY A 165 -3.92 -19.50 -21.00
CA GLY A 165 -3.67 -19.53 -19.54
C GLY A 165 -4.88 -19.34 -18.62
N PHE A 166 -4.86 -20.02 -17.48
CA PHE A 166 -5.78 -19.76 -16.38
C PHE A 166 -5.58 -18.32 -15.88
N ARG A 167 -6.45 -17.38 -16.27
CA ARG A 167 -6.43 -16.02 -15.70
C ARG A 167 -7.15 -16.08 -14.36
N PHE A 168 -6.46 -16.58 -13.33
CA PHE A 168 -6.87 -16.38 -11.94
C PHE A 168 -6.93 -14.86 -11.71
N VAL A 169 -8.14 -14.29 -11.72
CA VAL A 169 -8.33 -12.93 -11.25
C VAL A 169 -8.17 -13.01 -9.73
N LEU A 170 -6.96 -12.72 -9.26
CA LEU A 170 -6.66 -12.60 -7.84
C LEU A 170 -7.30 -11.29 -7.37
N ALA A 171 -8.58 -11.37 -7.02
CA ALA A 171 -9.39 -10.27 -6.51
C ALA A 171 -9.55 -10.38 -4.99
N CYS A 172 -10.01 -9.28 -4.38
CA CYS A 172 -10.37 -9.25 -2.98
C CYS A 172 -11.47 -10.29 -2.65
N PRO A 173 -11.26 -11.21 -1.68
CA PRO A 173 -12.30 -12.12 -1.20
C PRO A 173 -13.52 -11.36 -0.69
N ARG A 174 -14.72 -11.91 -0.90
CA ARG A 174 -16.00 -11.23 -0.58
C ARG A 174 -16.08 -10.78 0.87
N GLU A 175 -15.60 -11.60 1.79
CA GLU A 175 -15.57 -11.31 3.23
C GLU A 175 -14.58 -10.19 3.60
N LEU A 176 -13.63 -9.85 2.71
CA LEU A 176 -12.66 -8.78 2.90
C LEU A 176 -13.01 -7.50 2.13
N GLN A 177 -14.00 -7.53 1.22
CA GLN A 177 -14.37 -6.37 0.40
C GLN A 177 -14.94 -5.22 1.24
N VAL A 178 -14.52 -4.00 0.90
CA VAL A 178 -15.13 -2.74 1.38
C VAL A 178 -15.99 -2.17 0.25
N ASP A 179 -17.28 -2.00 0.52
CA ASP A 179 -18.33 -1.49 -0.38
C ASP A 179 -18.44 -2.22 -1.74
N CYS A 180 -19.30 -3.24 -1.86
CA CYS A 180 -19.48 -3.99 -3.11
C CYS A 180 -20.92 -3.94 -3.69
N GLY A 181 -21.52 -2.75 -3.71
CA GLY A 181 -22.81 -2.44 -4.36
C GLY A 181 -22.73 -1.49 -5.56
N GLY A 182 -21.50 -1.25 -6.06
CA GLY A 182 -21.15 -0.38 -7.19
C GLY A 182 -19.68 -0.52 -7.66
N GLY A 183 -18.83 -1.18 -6.86
CA GLY A 183 -17.42 -1.49 -7.12
C GLY A 183 -16.64 -1.44 -5.80
N ALA A 184 -15.73 -2.40 -5.54
CA ALA A 184 -14.99 -2.43 -4.28
C ALA A 184 -14.04 -1.24 -4.28
N ILE A 185 -14.00 -0.52 -3.17
CA ILE A 185 -13.15 0.67 -3.04
C ILE A 185 -11.87 0.36 -2.25
N ALA A 186 -11.88 -0.75 -1.51
CA ALA A 186 -10.74 -1.30 -0.80
C ALA A 186 -10.92 -2.79 -0.48
N CYS A 187 -9.84 -3.42 -0.03
CA CYS A 187 -9.78 -4.79 0.44
C CYS A 187 -9.12 -4.86 1.81
N ARG A 188 -9.87 -5.33 2.82
CA ARG A 188 -9.39 -5.49 4.18
C ARG A 188 -8.33 -6.58 4.26
N SER A 189 -7.37 -6.43 5.16
CA SER A 189 -6.57 -7.58 5.57
C SER A 189 -7.40 -8.53 6.45
N ALA A 190 -6.93 -9.76 6.63
CA ALA A 190 -7.59 -10.68 7.56
C ALA A 190 -7.52 -10.20 9.01
N CYS A 191 -6.44 -9.49 9.39
CA CYS A 191 -6.35 -8.89 10.71
C CYS A 191 -7.44 -7.84 10.90
N GLU A 192 -7.59 -6.92 9.94
CA GLU A 192 -8.63 -5.90 9.96
C GLU A 192 -10.04 -6.50 9.99
N ALA A 193 -10.30 -7.52 9.16
CA ALA A 193 -11.63 -8.10 9.04
C ALA A 193 -12.06 -8.97 10.23
N PHE A 194 -11.12 -9.67 10.87
CA PHE A 194 -11.44 -10.70 11.87
C PHE A 194 -10.86 -10.45 13.26
N GLY A 195 -9.82 -9.63 13.40
CA GLY A 195 -9.19 -9.29 14.68
C GLY A 195 -8.60 -10.46 15.47
N GLN A 196 -8.37 -11.62 14.84
CA GLN A 196 -7.85 -12.80 15.53
C GLN A 196 -6.32 -12.76 15.57
N ASP A 197 -5.74 -13.22 16.70
CA ASP A 197 -4.29 -13.22 16.93
C ASP A 197 -3.49 -13.88 15.79
N ARG A 198 -4.01 -14.97 15.21
CA ARG A 198 -3.37 -15.66 14.08
C ARG A 198 -3.27 -14.83 12.79
N TYR A 199 -4.15 -13.84 12.61
CA TYR A 199 -4.14 -12.94 11.45
C TYR A 199 -3.37 -11.65 11.74
N CYS A 200 -3.40 -11.20 13.00
CA CYS A 200 -2.73 -10.00 13.46
C CYS A 200 -1.30 -10.24 13.96
N CYS A 201 -0.87 -11.50 14.03
CA CYS A 201 0.41 -11.92 14.62
C CYS A 201 0.63 -11.33 16.02
N SER A 202 -0.37 -11.48 16.89
CA SER A 202 -0.37 -11.02 18.27
C SER A 202 -0.48 -12.19 19.25
N GLY A 203 -0.28 -11.93 20.54
CA GLY A 203 -0.40 -12.93 21.59
C GLY A 203 0.52 -14.14 21.34
N ALA A 204 -0.07 -15.33 21.29
CA ALA A 204 0.67 -16.58 21.02
C ALA A 204 1.30 -16.63 19.61
N TYR A 205 0.84 -15.79 18.69
CA TYR A 205 1.33 -15.66 17.32
C TYR A 205 2.29 -14.46 17.15
N GLY A 206 2.76 -13.86 18.25
CA GLY A 206 3.65 -12.69 18.24
C GLY A 206 5.11 -12.96 17.84
N THR A 207 5.38 -14.09 17.18
CA THR A 207 6.72 -14.44 16.70
C THR A 207 6.65 -15.02 15.28
N PRO A 208 7.72 -14.87 14.46
CA PRO A 208 7.76 -15.44 13.11
C PRO A 208 7.58 -16.97 13.09
N ASP A 209 8.03 -17.67 14.13
CA ASP A 209 7.91 -19.13 14.24
C ASP A 209 6.47 -19.58 14.52
N ALA A 210 5.62 -18.69 15.04
CA ALA A 210 4.24 -19.00 15.41
C ALA A 210 3.21 -18.43 14.43
N CYS A 211 3.44 -17.26 13.83
CA CYS A 211 2.54 -16.68 12.83
C CYS A 211 2.91 -17.11 11.41
N HIS A 212 2.15 -18.05 10.88
CA HIS A 212 2.35 -18.55 9.53
C HIS A 212 1.44 -17.87 8.51
N PRO A 213 1.80 -17.89 7.21
CA PRO A 213 0.90 -17.45 6.14
C PRO A 213 -0.47 -18.12 6.23
N THR A 214 -1.52 -17.35 5.93
CA THR A 214 -2.90 -17.83 5.88
C THR A 214 -3.40 -17.86 4.44
N VAL A 215 -4.58 -18.44 4.22
CA VAL A 215 -5.24 -18.37 2.90
C VAL A 215 -5.40 -16.92 2.44
N TYR A 216 -5.72 -16.01 3.36
CA TYR A 216 -5.90 -14.59 3.05
C TYR A 216 -4.59 -13.89 2.68
N SER A 217 -3.54 -14.00 3.50
CA SER A 217 -2.24 -13.37 3.16
C SER A 217 -1.63 -13.97 1.89
N SER A 218 -1.86 -15.27 1.63
CA SER A 218 -1.44 -15.92 0.39
C SER A 218 -2.11 -15.34 -0.86
N ILE A 219 -3.36 -14.85 -0.76
CA ILE A 219 -4.04 -14.18 -1.87
C ILE A 219 -3.36 -12.85 -2.19
N PHE A 220 -3.08 -12.04 -1.16
CA PHE A 220 -2.33 -10.78 -1.32
C PHE A 220 -0.93 -11.02 -1.90
N LYS A 221 -0.19 -12.02 -1.38
CA LYS A 221 1.15 -12.36 -1.88
C LYS A 221 1.12 -12.85 -3.34
N SER A 222 0.13 -13.67 -3.70
CA SER A 222 -0.01 -14.16 -5.08
C SER A 222 -0.28 -13.02 -6.07
N ALA A 223 -1.09 -12.04 -5.66
CA ALA A 223 -1.41 -10.89 -6.50
C ALA A 223 -0.27 -9.86 -6.55
N CYS A 224 0.45 -9.72 -5.45
CA CYS A 224 1.49 -8.72 -5.25
C CYS A 224 2.77 -9.39 -4.69
N PRO A 225 3.52 -10.18 -5.49
CA PRO A 225 4.65 -10.97 -4.98
C PRO A 225 5.81 -10.14 -4.43
N ARG A 226 5.84 -8.83 -4.72
CA ARG A 226 6.87 -7.88 -4.27
C ARG A 226 6.37 -6.93 -3.18
N ALA A 227 5.21 -7.23 -2.59
CA ALA A 227 4.65 -6.52 -1.45
C ALA A 227 4.60 -7.45 -0.23
N TYR A 228 4.67 -6.86 0.96
CA TYR A 228 4.53 -7.55 2.24
C TYR A 228 3.03 -7.85 2.47
N SER A 229 2.67 -9.09 2.77
CA SER A 229 1.27 -9.56 2.79
C SER A 229 0.71 -9.84 4.20
N TYR A 230 1.57 -10.01 5.20
CA TYR A 230 1.23 -10.17 6.63
C TYR A 230 2.46 -9.86 7.49
N ALA A 231 2.31 -9.69 8.82
CA ALA A 231 3.33 -9.10 9.69
C ALA A 231 4.72 -9.78 9.75
N TYR A 232 4.83 -11.06 9.39
CA TYR A 232 6.11 -11.79 9.32
C TYR A 232 6.34 -12.44 7.95
N ASP A 233 5.86 -11.81 6.88
CA ASP A 233 6.15 -12.21 5.50
C ASP A 233 7.67 -12.28 5.23
N ASP A 234 8.03 -13.05 4.22
CA ASP A 234 9.40 -13.45 3.94
C ASP A 234 10.29 -12.28 3.48
N SER A 235 11.60 -12.54 3.42
CA SER A 235 12.59 -11.55 3.01
C SER A 235 12.51 -11.16 1.53
N THR A 236 11.58 -11.71 0.75
CA THR A 236 11.39 -11.29 -0.66
C THR A 236 10.59 -10.00 -0.78
N SER A 237 9.99 -9.53 0.32
CA SER A 237 9.17 -8.32 0.37
C SER A 237 9.82 -7.14 1.09
N THR A 238 10.89 -7.37 1.87
CA THR A 238 11.70 -6.29 2.49
C THR A 238 13.00 -6.11 1.72
N PHE A 239 13.28 -4.90 1.25
CA PHE A 239 14.44 -4.62 0.42
C PHE A 239 15.40 -3.66 1.11
N THR A 240 16.69 -3.81 0.79
CA THR A 240 17.72 -2.85 1.21
C THR A 240 18.32 -2.14 0.01
N CYS A 241 18.58 -0.84 0.15
CA CYS A 241 19.16 -0.02 -0.92
C CYS A 241 19.90 1.18 -0.31
N LYS A 242 20.95 1.66 -0.96
CA LYS A 242 21.43 3.02 -0.74
C LYS A 242 20.75 3.93 -1.75
N ALA A 243 19.58 4.48 -1.44
CA ALA A 243 18.83 5.31 -2.37
C ALA A 243 19.24 6.79 -2.29
N LEU A 244 19.08 7.52 -3.40
CA LEU A 244 19.11 8.98 -3.43
C LEU A 244 17.73 9.53 -3.07
N ASP A 245 16.71 8.98 -3.72
CA ASP A 245 15.31 9.30 -3.59
C ASP A 245 14.45 8.08 -3.94
N TYR A 246 13.15 8.20 -3.73
CA TYR A 246 12.15 7.20 -4.08
C TYR A 246 11.10 7.81 -4.99
N THR A 247 10.79 7.15 -6.10
CA THR A 247 9.59 7.43 -6.87
C THR A 247 8.49 6.50 -6.38
N ILE A 248 7.43 7.06 -5.81
CA ILE A 248 6.26 6.33 -5.36
C ILE A 248 5.18 6.53 -6.40
N ALA A 249 4.90 5.49 -7.15
CA ALA A 249 3.90 5.48 -8.21
C ALA A 249 2.61 4.83 -7.73
N PHE A 250 1.50 5.42 -8.15
CA PHE A 250 0.15 5.00 -7.89
C PHE A 250 -0.56 4.86 -9.22
N CYS A 251 -1.58 4.01 -9.30
CA CYS A 251 -2.46 4.04 -10.47
C CYS A 251 -1.71 3.87 -11.81
N LEU A 252 -0.62 3.09 -11.82
CA LEU A 252 0.14 2.84 -13.05
C LEU A 252 -0.78 2.20 -14.08
N PRO A 253 -0.79 2.69 -15.35
CA PRO A 253 -1.62 2.09 -16.37
C PRO A 253 -1.22 0.63 -16.52
N THR A 254 -2.18 -0.29 -16.33
CA THR A 254 -1.97 -1.70 -16.66
C THR A 254 -1.70 -1.77 -18.16
N SER A 255 -0.45 -1.98 -18.54
CA SER A 255 -0.06 -2.10 -19.95
C SER A 255 -0.94 -3.17 -20.60
N GLY A 256 -1.65 -2.77 -21.66
CA GLY A 256 -2.47 -3.67 -22.48
C GLY A 256 -1.63 -4.67 -23.25
#